data_AF-A0AA37SL87-F1
#
_entry.id   AF-A0AA37SL87-F1
#
_cell.length_a   1.000
_cell.length_b   1.000
_cell.length_c   1.000
_cell.angle_alpha   90.00
_cell.angle_beta   90.00
_cell.angle_gamma   90.00
#
_symmetry.space_group_name_H-M   'P 1'
#
loop_
_entity.id
_entity.type
_entity.pdbx_description
1 polymer ?
#
loop_
_entity_poly.entity_id
_entity_poly.type
_entity_poly.pdbx_seq_one_letter_code
_entity_poly.pdbx_strand_id
1 'polypeptide(L)'
;MYISIKEKGIITIVYLLLLFVIIGCKDETFHLKEGDLLFQKWESSEFAKAINAVTDGYGDNDFAHVGMVINDEGTLKVFEATMSGGVGLTPLDTFLMASVTLDNQPNIAVGRLKSKYKEAIPSINNWVLNQLDKPYDTLFIYGNQKYYCSELIHDAFNTNAGDTIFQLAPMTFKDPRTNEFFSIWVDYFEAHRFPIPEGEPGINPGLMSKSSKLEIVHEYFD
;
A
#
# COMPACT_ATOMS: atom_id res chain seq x y z
N MET A 1 -15.99 -25.58 61.05
CA MET A 1 -17.06 -25.59 60.05
C MET A 1 -16.53 -26.35 58.84
N TYR A 2 -16.91 -27.62 58.69
CA TYR A 2 -16.34 -28.52 57.68
C TYR A 2 -17.15 -28.40 56.37
N ILE A 3 -16.51 -27.94 55.31
CA ILE A 3 -17.09 -27.89 53.96
C ILE A 3 -17.13 -29.32 53.41
N SER A 4 -18.29 -29.74 52.90
CA SER A 4 -18.55 -31.10 52.41
C SER A 4 -17.67 -31.44 51.19
N ILE A 5 -17.30 -32.72 51.02
CA ILE A 5 -16.48 -33.20 49.88
C ILE A 5 -17.13 -32.82 48.54
N LYS A 6 -18.47 -32.79 48.48
CA LYS A 6 -19.24 -32.40 47.28
C LYS A 6 -19.08 -30.91 46.95
N GLU A 7 -19.03 -30.06 47.98
CA GLU A 7 -18.83 -28.61 47.83
C GLU A 7 -17.38 -28.29 47.42
N LYS A 8 -16.39 -29.03 47.95
CA LYS A 8 -14.99 -28.89 47.51
C LYS A 8 -14.82 -29.23 46.02
N GLY A 9 -15.47 -30.30 45.54
CA GLY A 9 -15.43 -30.69 44.13
C GLY A 9 -16.05 -29.63 43.21
N ILE A 10 -17.18 -29.04 43.62
CA ILE A 10 -17.83 -27.95 42.87
C ILE A 10 -16.95 -26.69 42.84
N ILE A 11 -16.34 -26.31 43.96
CA ILE A 11 -15.43 -25.17 44.03
C ILE A 11 -14.20 -25.37 43.13
N THR A 12 -13.63 -26.58 43.10
CA THR A 12 -12.49 -26.90 42.22
C THR A 12 -12.88 -26.89 40.74
N ILE A 13 -14.07 -27.39 40.37
CA ILE A 13 -14.58 -27.34 38.99
C ILE A 13 -14.84 -25.90 38.54
N VAL A 14 -15.39 -25.06 39.41
CA VAL A 14 -15.61 -23.63 39.14
C VAL A 14 -14.28 -22.89 38.95
N TYR A 15 -13.26 -23.19 39.76
CA TYR A 15 -11.90 -22.63 39.59
C TYR A 15 -11.22 -23.07 38.28
N LEU A 16 -11.37 -24.33 37.89
CA LEU A 16 -10.86 -24.87 36.62
C LEU A 16 -11.56 -24.26 35.40
N LEU A 17 -12.88 -24.01 35.48
CA LEU A 17 -13.65 -23.31 34.45
C LEU A 17 -13.25 -21.83 34.36
N LEU A 18 -13.02 -21.16 35.50
CA LEU A 18 -12.54 -19.77 35.54
C LEU A 18 -11.13 -19.61 34.95
N LEU A 19 -10.23 -20.58 35.15
CA LEU A 19 -8.90 -20.61 34.53
C LEU A 19 -8.94 -20.82 33.00
N PHE A 20 -9.96 -21.52 32.49
CA PHE A 20 -10.14 -21.74 31.05
C PHE A 20 -10.66 -20.50 30.30
N VAL A 21 -11.37 -19.60 30.99
CA VAL A 21 -11.94 -18.39 30.38
C VAL A 21 -10.86 -17.30 30.15
N ILE A 22 -9.72 -17.35 30.83
CA ILE A 22 -8.67 -16.30 30.74
C ILE A 22 -7.66 -16.56 29.60
N ILE A 23 -7.75 -17.67 28.86
CA ILE A 23 -6.81 -18.00 27.77
C ILE A 23 -7.32 -17.53 26.38
N GLY A 24 -8.52 -16.97 26.31
CA GLY A 24 -9.24 -16.81 25.05
C GLY A 24 -9.53 -15.38 24.61
N CYS A 25 -8.56 -14.47 24.63
CA CYS A 25 -8.63 -13.26 23.80
C CYS A 25 -7.23 -12.94 23.28
N LYS A 26 -6.82 -13.61 22.19
CA LYS A 26 -5.78 -13.05 21.33
C LYS A 26 -6.47 -11.92 20.57
N ASP A 27 -6.18 -10.69 20.98
CA ASP A 27 -6.30 -9.56 20.08
C ASP A 27 -5.29 -9.85 18.96
N GLU A 28 -5.74 -10.40 17.82
CA GLU A 28 -4.85 -10.59 16.68
C GLU A 28 -4.58 -9.21 16.09
N THR A 29 -3.58 -8.53 16.66
CA THR A 29 -3.04 -7.32 16.06
C THR A 29 -2.57 -7.66 14.66
N PHE A 30 -3.03 -6.90 13.68
CA PHE A 30 -2.66 -7.15 12.29
C PHE A 30 -1.14 -6.94 12.13
N HIS A 31 -0.48 -7.93 11.52
CA HIS A 31 0.94 -7.89 11.26
C HIS A 31 1.21 -7.79 9.76
N LEU A 32 1.93 -6.74 9.41
CA LEU A 32 2.52 -6.57 8.09
C LEU A 32 3.52 -7.67 7.79
N LYS A 33 3.54 -8.08 6.54
CA LYS A 33 4.42 -9.11 6.01
C LYS A 33 5.19 -8.56 4.82
N GLU A 34 6.37 -9.11 4.63
CA GLU A 34 7.14 -8.90 3.41
C GLU A 34 6.29 -9.21 2.16
N GLY A 35 6.37 -8.31 1.18
CA GLY A 35 5.57 -8.34 -0.04
C GLY A 35 4.19 -7.69 0.08
N ASP A 36 3.79 -7.22 1.25
CA ASP A 36 2.56 -6.42 1.39
C ASP A 36 2.71 -5.07 0.66
N LEU A 37 1.67 -4.66 -0.04
CA LEU A 37 1.53 -3.35 -0.65
C LEU A 37 0.77 -2.44 0.29
N LEU A 38 1.32 -1.26 0.56
CA LEU A 38 0.72 -0.26 1.43
C LEU A 38 0.22 0.90 0.56
N PHE A 39 -1.10 1.05 0.47
CA PHE A 39 -1.73 2.11 -0.31
C PHE A 39 -2.12 3.24 0.63
N GLN A 40 -1.55 4.42 0.44
CA GLN A 40 -1.86 5.59 1.25
C GLN A 40 -2.96 6.43 0.59
N LYS A 41 -3.90 6.88 1.42
CA LYS A 41 -4.87 7.91 1.06
C LYS A 41 -4.29 9.26 1.45
N TRP A 42 -4.07 10.16 0.50
CA TRP A 42 -3.69 11.55 0.77
C TRP A 42 -4.84 12.46 0.36
N GLU A 43 -5.33 13.29 1.28
CA GLU A 43 -6.47 14.19 1.02
C GLU A 43 -6.05 15.67 0.98
N SER A 44 -4.81 15.97 1.38
CA SER A 44 -4.40 17.33 1.77
C SER A 44 -3.83 18.17 0.62
N SER A 45 -3.51 17.59 -0.53
CA SER A 45 -2.93 18.33 -1.67
C SER A 45 -3.82 18.28 -2.91
N GLU A 46 -3.78 19.34 -3.71
CA GLU A 46 -4.50 19.40 -5.00
C GLU A 46 -4.01 18.34 -5.98
N PHE A 47 -2.73 17.93 -5.90
CA PHE A 47 -2.21 16.77 -6.65
C PHE A 47 -2.88 15.47 -6.22
N ALA A 48 -2.98 15.22 -4.92
CA ALA A 48 -3.62 14.02 -4.43
C ALA A 48 -5.10 13.98 -4.85
N LYS A 49 -5.82 15.10 -4.72
CA LYS A 49 -7.20 15.21 -5.22
C LYS A 49 -7.31 14.93 -6.72
N ALA A 50 -6.39 15.46 -7.54
CA ALA A 50 -6.41 15.24 -8.98
C ALA A 50 -6.05 13.80 -9.36
N ILE A 51 -5.17 13.13 -8.61
CA ILE A 51 -4.87 11.69 -8.77
C ILE A 51 -6.12 10.88 -8.40
N ASN A 52 -6.67 11.12 -7.22
CA ASN A 52 -7.83 10.44 -6.66
C ASN A 52 -9.05 10.56 -7.59
N ALA A 53 -9.31 11.76 -8.13
CA ALA A 53 -10.48 12.03 -8.95
C ALA A 53 -10.53 11.26 -10.28
N VAL A 54 -9.41 10.70 -10.75
CA VAL A 54 -9.36 9.94 -12.01
C VAL A 54 -9.31 8.43 -11.78
N THR A 55 -9.23 7.97 -10.53
CA THR A 55 -8.97 6.57 -10.20
C THR A 55 -9.76 6.09 -9.02
N ASP A 56 -10.82 5.33 -9.28
CA ASP A 56 -11.49 4.57 -8.22
C ASP A 56 -10.56 3.45 -7.74
N GLY A 57 -10.18 3.44 -6.46
CA GLY A 57 -9.46 2.33 -5.85
C GLY A 57 -10.39 1.24 -5.31
N TYR A 58 -9.82 0.28 -4.58
CA TYR A 58 -10.58 -0.78 -3.92
C TYR A 58 -11.59 -0.20 -2.91
N GLY A 59 -12.84 -0.64 -2.98
CA GLY A 59 -13.88 -0.23 -2.03
C GLY A 59 -14.24 1.26 -2.12
N ASP A 60 -14.15 1.86 -3.32
CA ASP A 60 -14.36 3.28 -3.56
C ASP A 60 -13.38 4.19 -2.79
N ASN A 61 -12.22 3.64 -2.39
CA ASN A 61 -11.16 4.41 -1.76
C ASN A 61 -10.23 5.06 -2.78
N ASP A 62 -9.78 6.25 -2.44
CA ASP A 62 -8.88 7.05 -3.24
C ASP A 62 -7.42 6.91 -2.75
N PHE A 63 -6.57 6.28 -3.55
CA PHE A 63 -5.17 6.04 -3.19
C PHE A 63 -4.21 6.90 -4.02
N ALA A 64 -3.42 7.72 -3.34
CA ALA A 64 -2.49 8.67 -3.95
C ALA A 64 -1.05 8.16 -4.01
N HIS A 65 -0.69 7.21 -3.14
CA HIS A 65 0.67 6.68 -3.06
C HIS A 65 0.69 5.19 -2.72
N VAL A 66 1.74 4.49 -3.12
CA VAL A 66 1.94 3.06 -2.83
C VAL A 66 3.40 2.74 -2.57
N GLY A 67 3.65 1.85 -1.61
CA GLY A 67 4.95 1.24 -1.36
C GLY A 67 4.82 -0.25 -1.08
N MET A 68 5.94 -0.96 -1.08
CA MET A 68 5.99 -2.40 -0.80
C MET A 68 6.82 -2.66 0.46
N VAL A 69 6.28 -3.45 1.38
CA VAL A 69 7.00 -3.93 2.56
C VAL A 69 8.10 -4.91 2.12
N ILE A 70 9.33 -4.65 2.52
CA ILE A 70 10.47 -5.54 2.33
C ILE A 70 11.12 -5.88 3.68
N ASN A 71 11.77 -7.04 3.75
CA ASN A 71 12.63 -7.38 4.89
C ASN A 71 14.08 -6.99 4.59
N ASP A 72 14.56 -5.97 5.29
CA ASP A 72 15.94 -5.50 5.23
C ASP A 72 16.67 -5.94 6.52
N GLU A 73 17.45 -7.01 6.42
CA GLU A 73 18.25 -7.57 7.52
C GLU A 73 17.47 -7.84 8.83
N GLY A 74 16.22 -8.31 8.70
CA GLY A 74 15.34 -8.62 9.83
C GLY A 74 14.45 -7.46 10.26
N THR A 75 14.57 -6.29 9.61
CA THR A 75 13.74 -5.11 9.87
C THR A 75 12.83 -4.84 8.68
N LEU A 76 11.52 -4.69 8.93
CA LEU A 76 10.60 -4.29 7.88
C LEU A 76 10.79 -2.82 7.51
N LYS A 77 10.92 -2.57 6.21
CA LYS A 77 10.97 -1.23 5.60
C LYS A 77 10.01 -1.17 4.42
N VAL A 78 9.76 0.03 3.91
CA VAL A 78 8.92 0.24 2.73
C VAL A 78 9.80 0.67 1.57
N PHE A 79 9.78 -0.12 0.50
CA PHE A 79 10.36 0.24 -0.78
C PHE A 79 9.36 1.11 -1.57
N GLU A 80 9.78 2.31 -1.92
CA GLU A 80 8.93 3.31 -2.56
C GLU A 80 9.72 4.30 -3.42
N ALA A 81 9.01 5.03 -4.29
CA ALA A 81 9.55 6.18 -5.01
C ALA A 81 8.88 7.46 -4.53
N THR A 82 9.65 8.43 -4.03
CA THR A 82 9.13 9.72 -3.54
C THR A 82 9.75 10.90 -4.27
N MET A 83 9.02 12.00 -4.41
CA MET A 83 9.53 13.20 -5.09
C MET A 83 10.82 13.76 -4.47
N SER A 84 10.96 13.66 -3.14
CA SER A 84 12.13 14.19 -2.42
C SER A 84 13.33 13.25 -2.42
N GLY A 85 13.10 11.92 -2.52
CA GLY A 85 14.14 10.91 -2.31
C GLY A 85 14.44 10.01 -3.50
N GLY A 86 13.64 10.06 -4.58
CA GLY A 86 13.70 9.03 -5.61
C GLY A 86 13.28 7.67 -5.05
N VAL A 87 13.87 6.61 -5.60
CA VAL A 87 13.65 5.23 -5.18
C VAL A 87 14.51 4.91 -3.95
N GLY A 88 13.88 4.46 -2.88
CA GLY A 88 14.58 4.16 -1.63
C GLY A 88 13.80 3.27 -0.66
N LEU A 89 14.41 3.08 0.52
CA LEU A 89 13.84 2.33 1.63
C LEU A 89 13.50 3.27 2.79
N THR A 90 12.22 3.38 3.10
CA THR A 90 11.70 4.21 4.19
C THR A 90 11.43 3.34 5.42
N PRO A 91 11.78 3.79 6.63
CA PRO A 91 11.37 3.12 7.86
C PRO A 91 9.85 2.93 7.90
N LEU A 92 9.39 1.75 8.32
CA LEU A 92 7.96 1.41 8.27
C LEU A 92 7.10 2.44 9.01
N ASP A 93 7.47 2.82 10.23
CA ASP A 93 6.74 3.82 11.01
C ASP A 93 6.69 5.19 10.33
N THR A 94 7.79 5.59 9.66
CA THR A 94 7.84 6.83 8.89
C THR A 94 6.85 6.80 7.73
N PHE A 95 6.77 5.69 7.00
CA PHE A 95 5.78 5.52 5.94
C PHE A 95 4.36 5.53 6.50
N LEU A 96 4.09 4.75 7.55
CA LEU A 96 2.75 4.67 8.17
C LEU A 96 2.25 6.03 8.68
N MET A 97 3.16 6.87 9.17
CA MET A 97 2.83 8.20 9.70
C MET A 97 2.87 9.32 8.64
N ALA A 98 3.28 9.02 7.39
CA ALA A 98 3.27 10.01 6.31
C ALA A 98 1.86 10.38 5.85
N SER A 99 0.87 9.52 6.12
CA SER A 99 -0.55 9.84 6.00
C SER A 99 -1.34 9.29 7.17
N VAL A 100 -2.06 10.16 7.88
CA VAL A 100 -2.86 9.79 9.04
C VAL A 100 -4.27 10.38 8.99
N THR A 101 -5.21 9.70 9.63
CA THR A 101 -6.57 10.20 9.88
C THR A 101 -6.55 11.31 10.94
N LEU A 102 -7.70 11.95 11.18
CA LEU A 102 -7.85 12.95 12.25
C LEU A 102 -7.54 12.39 13.63
N ASP A 103 -7.73 11.08 13.83
CA ASP A 103 -7.45 10.36 15.07
C ASP A 103 -6.01 9.79 15.12
N ASN A 104 -5.12 10.29 14.25
CA ASN A 104 -3.72 9.89 14.12
C ASN A 104 -3.51 8.40 13.82
N GLN A 105 -4.48 7.72 13.20
CA GLN A 105 -4.29 6.36 12.68
C GLN A 105 -3.67 6.41 11.29
N PRO A 106 -2.82 5.45 10.90
CA PRO A 106 -2.34 5.35 9.52
C PRO A 106 -3.51 5.35 8.54
N ASN A 107 -3.50 6.25 7.56
CA ASN A 107 -4.55 6.31 6.55
C ASN A 107 -4.18 5.43 5.34
N ILE A 108 -4.06 4.12 5.60
CA ILE A 108 -3.59 3.14 4.62
C ILE A 108 -4.47 1.89 4.51
N ALA A 109 -4.47 1.30 3.31
CA ALA A 109 -4.96 -0.05 3.07
C ALA A 109 -3.78 -0.98 2.76
N VAL A 110 -3.89 -2.24 3.18
CA VAL A 110 -2.86 -3.26 2.98
C VAL A 110 -3.34 -4.28 1.96
N GLY A 111 -2.69 -4.29 0.80
CA GLY A 111 -2.88 -5.32 -0.21
C GLY A 111 -1.84 -6.43 -0.08
N ARG A 112 -2.27 -7.68 -0.19
CA ARG A 112 -1.38 -8.84 -0.19
C ARG A 112 -1.62 -9.68 -1.43
N LEU A 113 -0.52 -10.11 -2.07
CA LEU A 113 -0.63 -11.01 -3.20
C LEU A 113 -1.27 -12.35 -2.82
N LYS A 114 -2.13 -12.85 -3.71
CA LYS A 114 -2.69 -14.20 -3.62
C LYS A 114 -1.57 -15.24 -3.59
N SER A 115 -1.79 -16.33 -2.85
CA SER A 115 -0.74 -17.30 -2.51
C SER A 115 0.07 -17.83 -3.68
N LYS A 116 -0.52 -17.95 -4.88
CA LYS A 116 0.19 -18.40 -6.10
C LYS A 116 1.31 -17.47 -6.59
N TYR A 117 1.37 -16.23 -6.11
CA TYR A 117 2.40 -15.25 -6.51
C TYR A 117 3.44 -15.01 -5.41
N LYS A 118 3.29 -15.62 -4.23
CA LYS A 118 4.19 -15.41 -3.08
C LYS A 118 5.61 -15.92 -3.33
N GLU A 119 5.77 -16.92 -4.20
CA GLU A 119 7.08 -17.48 -4.54
C GLU A 119 8.00 -16.47 -5.25
N ALA A 120 7.44 -15.38 -5.80
CA ALA A 120 8.22 -14.33 -6.45
C ALA A 120 8.86 -13.34 -5.46
N ILE A 121 8.41 -13.29 -4.20
CA ILE A 121 8.87 -12.29 -3.22
C ILE A 121 10.40 -12.26 -3.05
N PRO A 122 11.11 -13.41 -2.94
CA PRO A 122 12.58 -13.40 -2.87
C PRO A 122 13.25 -12.80 -4.12
N SER A 123 12.69 -13.03 -5.31
CA SER A 123 13.21 -12.44 -6.56
C SER A 123 12.97 -10.94 -6.61
N ILE A 124 11.78 -10.51 -6.17
CA ILE A 124 11.43 -9.09 -6.05
C ILE A 124 12.41 -8.37 -5.11
N ASN A 125 12.73 -8.95 -3.95
CA ASN A 125 13.68 -8.35 -3.01
C ASN A 125 15.07 -8.15 -3.63
N ASN A 126 15.55 -9.11 -4.42
CA ASN A 126 16.82 -8.96 -5.13
C ASN A 126 16.73 -7.88 -6.22
N TRP A 127 15.58 -7.76 -6.88
CA TRP A 127 15.35 -6.73 -7.90
C TRP A 127 15.35 -5.32 -7.31
N VAL A 128 14.73 -5.14 -6.13
CA VAL A 128 14.65 -3.88 -5.38
C VAL A 128 16.03 -3.26 -5.18
N LEU A 129 17.04 -4.07 -4.80
CA LEU A 129 18.40 -3.60 -4.57
C LEU A 129 19.03 -2.92 -5.79
N ASN A 130 18.64 -3.33 -7.01
CA ASN A 130 19.15 -2.75 -8.26
C ASN A 130 18.42 -1.48 -8.68
N GLN A 131 17.34 -1.09 -7.98
CA GLN A 131 16.57 0.10 -8.28
C GLN A 131 16.84 1.26 -7.32
N LEU A 132 17.52 1.01 -6.20
CA LEU A 132 17.84 2.05 -5.23
C LEU A 132 18.57 3.22 -5.90
N ASP A 133 18.33 4.42 -5.38
CA ASP A 133 18.88 5.69 -5.84
C ASP A 133 18.45 6.14 -7.25
N LYS A 134 17.56 5.40 -7.91
CA LYS A 134 16.94 5.87 -9.15
C LYS A 134 16.11 7.13 -8.90
N PRO A 135 16.15 8.11 -9.80
CA PRO A 135 15.43 9.37 -9.60
C PRO A 135 13.92 9.18 -9.66
N TYR A 136 13.20 10.07 -8.99
CA TYR A 136 11.75 10.15 -9.12
C TYR A 136 11.36 10.58 -10.55
N ASP A 137 10.32 9.98 -11.09
CA ASP A 137 9.75 10.42 -12.36
C ASP A 137 8.73 11.52 -12.16
N THR A 138 9.18 12.77 -12.31
CA THR A 138 8.33 13.95 -12.27
C THR A 138 7.44 14.11 -13.49
N LEU A 139 7.66 13.36 -14.57
CA LEU A 139 6.89 13.49 -15.80
C LEU A 139 5.88 12.35 -15.98
N PHE A 140 5.90 11.34 -15.11
CA PHE A 140 5.03 10.17 -15.16
C PHE A 140 5.09 9.44 -16.53
N ILE A 141 6.30 9.28 -17.08
CA ILE A 141 6.56 8.63 -18.37
C ILE A 141 7.13 7.24 -18.14
N TYR A 142 6.30 6.24 -18.42
CA TYR A 142 6.66 4.84 -18.25
C TYR A 142 7.95 4.46 -19.01
N GLY A 143 8.85 3.74 -18.35
CA GLY A 143 10.01 3.11 -18.98
C GLY A 143 11.19 4.05 -19.25
N ASN A 144 11.22 5.24 -18.65
CA ASN A 144 12.31 6.21 -18.81
C ASN A 144 13.48 6.03 -17.81
N GLN A 145 13.46 4.94 -17.03
CA GLN A 145 14.42 4.59 -15.97
C GLN A 145 14.41 5.54 -14.76
N LYS A 146 13.39 6.38 -14.66
CA LYS A 146 12.97 7.07 -13.44
C LYS A 146 11.67 6.41 -12.98
N TYR A 147 11.30 6.60 -11.73
CA TYR A 147 10.14 5.92 -11.17
C TYR A 147 9.23 6.86 -10.41
N TYR A 148 7.93 6.79 -10.69
CA TYR A 148 6.90 7.15 -9.72
C TYR A 148 6.42 5.89 -8.99
N CYS A 149 5.70 6.07 -7.89
CA CYS A 149 5.45 5.02 -6.90
C CYS A 149 4.82 3.74 -7.47
N SER A 150 3.79 3.88 -8.28
CA SER A 150 3.07 2.73 -8.85
C SER A 150 3.76 2.13 -10.07
N GLU A 151 4.56 2.87 -10.84
CA GLU A 151 5.45 2.29 -11.86
C GLU A 151 6.52 1.41 -11.21
N LEU A 152 7.12 1.88 -10.12
CA LEU A 152 8.14 1.12 -9.39
C LEU A 152 7.59 -0.24 -8.95
N ILE A 153 6.40 -0.23 -8.34
CA ILE A 153 5.75 -1.46 -7.88
C ILE A 153 5.29 -2.31 -9.08
N HIS A 154 4.77 -1.71 -10.15
CA HIS A 154 4.44 -2.44 -11.38
C HIS A 154 5.64 -3.23 -11.89
N ASP A 155 6.79 -2.58 -12.07
CA ASP A 155 7.99 -3.23 -12.62
C ASP A 155 8.56 -4.28 -11.66
N ALA A 156 8.54 -4.02 -10.34
CA ALA A 156 8.97 -4.98 -9.33
C ALA A 156 8.21 -6.31 -9.47
N PHE A 157 6.88 -6.26 -9.55
CA PHE A 157 6.07 -7.47 -9.64
C PHE A 157 6.06 -8.06 -11.04
N ASN A 158 5.89 -7.27 -12.10
CA ASN A 158 5.77 -7.81 -13.44
C ASN A 158 7.07 -8.46 -13.95
N THR A 159 8.23 -7.96 -13.52
CA THR A 159 9.52 -8.55 -13.87
C THR A 159 9.76 -9.89 -13.18
N ASN A 160 9.21 -10.09 -11.98
CA ASN A 160 9.59 -11.20 -11.09
C ASN A 160 8.49 -12.24 -10.85
N ALA A 161 7.22 -11.85 -10.97
CA ALA A 161 6.05 -12.69 -10.69
C ALA A 161 5.20 -12.99 -11.94
N GLY A 162 5.62 -12.47 -13.10
CA GLY A 162 4.95 -12.60 -14.40
C GLY A 162 4.42 -11.27 -14.93
N ASP A 163 4.43 -11.09 -16.24
CA ASP A 163 4.14 -9.83 -16.96
C ASP A 163 2.69 -9.31 -16.89
N THR A 164 1.84 -9.89 -16.04
CA THR A 164 0.40 -9.61 -15.96
C THR A 164 -0.11 -9.45 -14.53
N ILE A 165 0.75 -9.15 -13.54
CA ILE A 165 0.29 -8.87 -12.17
C ILE A 165 -0.45 -7.54 -12.12
N PHE A 166 0.17 -6.50 -12.69
CA PHE A 166 -0.40 -5.17 -12.83
C PHE A 166 -0.34 -4.76 -14.29
N GLN A 167 -1.45 -4.31 -14.85
CA GLN A 167 -1.51 -3.91 -16.25
C GLN A 167 -1.44 -2.39 -16.35
N LEU A 168 -0.64 -1.90 -17.28
CA LEU A 168 -0.67 -0.50 -17.65
C LEU A 168 -2.01 -0.16 -18.31
N ALA A 169 -2.45 1.08 -18.13
CA ALA A 169 -3.60 1.67 -18.79
C ALA A 169 -3.22 3.05 -19.32
N PRO A 170 -3.97 3.60 -20.30
CA PRO A 170 -3.84 5.00 -20.67
C PRO A 170 -4.08 5.89 -19.45
N MET A 171 -3.09 6.70 -19.09
CA MET A 171 -3.23 7.69 -18.00
C MET A 171 -4.11 8.84 -18.45
N THR A 172 -4.91 9.37 -17.53
CA THR A 172 -5.67 10.60 -17.78
C THR A 172 -5.41 11.62 -16.68
N PHE A 173 -5.34 12.87 -17.09
CA PHE A 173 -5.12 14.05 -16.23
C PHE A 173 -6.35 14.98 -16.25
N LYS A 174 -7.47 14.46 -16.76
CA LYS A 174 -8.73 15.19 -16.93
C LYS A 174 -9.72 14.89 -15.83
N ASP A 175 -10.49 15.88 -15.42
CA ASP A 175 -11.63 15.63 -14.53
C ASP A 175 -12.67 14.78 -15.29
N PRO A 176 -13.07 13.60 -14.77
CA PRO A 176 -14.03 12.75 -15.46
C PRO A 176 -15.42 13.39 -15.62
N ARG A 177 -15.73 14.44 -14.85
CA ARG A 177 -17.00 15.16 -14.90
C ARG A 177 -17.04 16.21 -15.99
N THR A 178 -15.92 16.87 -16.26
CA THR A 178 -15.85 17.99 -17.23
C THR A 178 -15.13 17.61 -18.52
N ASN A 179 -14.31 16.55 -18.49
CA ASN A 179 -13.40 16.14 -19.55
C ASN A 179 -12.32 17.19 -19.92
N GLU A 180 -12.10 18.15 -19.01
CA GLU A 180 -11.04 19.16 -19.09
C GLU A 180 -9.86 18.76 -18.20
N PHE A 181 -8.65 19.21 -18.53
CA PHE A 181 -7.48 18.99 -17.66
C PHE A 181 -7.65 19.71 -16.32
N PHE A 182 -7.24 19.05 -15.22
CA PHE A 182 -7.15 19.77 -13.95
C PHE A 182 -6.11 20.89 -14.05
N SER A 183 -6.44 22.08 -13.54
CA SER A 183 -5.53 23.24 -13.59
C SER A 183 -4.18 22.96 -12.94
N ILE A 184 -4.15 22.16 -11.86
CA ILE A 184 -2.90 21.77 -11.20
C ILE A 184 -1.97 21.00 -12.14
N TRP A 185 -2.52 20.14 -13.01
CA TRP A 185 -1.71 19.41 -13.99
C TRP A 185 -1.26 20.30 -15.13
N VAL A 186 -2.11 21.24 -15.58
CA VAL A 186 -1.72 22.26 -16.56
C VAL A 186 -0.52 23.07 -16.05
N ASP A 187 -0.64 23.66 -14.86
CA ASP A 187 0.40 24.48 -14.24
C ASP A 187 1.69 23.67 -14.01
N TYR A 188 1.54 22.43 -13.54
CA TYR A 188 2.67 21.53 -13.29
C TYR A 188 3.46 21.23 -14.56
N PHE A 189 2.79 20.78 -15.61
CA PHE A 189 3.46 20.39 -16.85
C PHE A 189 3.99 21.60 -17.63
N GLU A 190 3.33 22.76 -17.54
CA GLU A 190 3.87 24.02 -18.05
C GLU A 190 5.18 24.41 -17.35
N ALA A 191 5.23 24.32 -16.01
CA ALA A 191 6.45 24.59 -15.24
C ALA A 191 7.60 23.64 -15.60
N HIS A 192 7.28 22.39 -15.93
CA HIS A 192 8.25 21.38 -16.39
C HIS A 192 8.59 21.49 -17.89
N ARG A 193 7.94 22.41 -18.63
CA ARG A 193 8.09 22.59 -20.08
C ARG A 193 7.90 21.28 -20.86
N PHE A 194 6.92 20.50 -20.44
CA PHE A 194 6.61 19.20 -21.00
C PHE A 194 5.10 19.10 -21.26
N PRO A 195 4.64 18.48 -22.36
CA PRO A 195 3.20 18.29 -22.57
C PRO A 195 2.62 17.34 -21.53
N ILE A 196 1.37 17.56 -21.13
CA ILE A 196 0.63 16.59 -20.30
C ILE A 196 0.61 15.24 -21.05
N PRO A 197 1.08 14.13 -20.47
CA PRO A 197 1.17 12.83 -21.13
C PRO A 197 -0.19 12.10 -21.13
N GLU A 198 -1.23 12.81 -21.57
CA GLU A 198 -2.59 12.28 -21.69
C GLU A 198 -2.63 11.09 -22.66
N GLY A 199 -3.15 9.97 -22.19
CA GLY A 199 -3.30 8.74 -22.98
C GLY A 199 -2.05 7.88 -23.07
N GLU A 200 -0.90 8.35 -22.55
CA GLU A 200 0.32 7.54 -22.48
C GLU A 200 0.14 6.37 -21.49
N PRO A 201 0.80 5.22 -21.72
CA PRO A 201 0.69 4.07 -20.83
C PRO A 201 1.29 4.39 -19.46
N GLY A 202 0.56 4.04 -18.40
CA GLY A 202 1.01 4.16 -17.03
C GLY A 202 0.14 3.35 -16.07
N ILE A 203 0.33 3.58 -14.78
CA ILE A 203 -0.45 2.95 -13.72
C ILE A 203 -0.56 3.92 -12.55
N ASN A 204 -1.50 3.68 -11.66
CA ASN A 204 -1.67 4.47 -10.44
C ASN A 204 -2.07 3.55 -9.28
N PRO A 205 -1.94 4.01 -8.02
CA PRO A 205 -2.26 3.20 -6.85
C PRO A 205 -3.72 2.71 -6.83
N GLY A 206 -4.68 3.55 -7.24
CA GLY A 206 -6.10 3.17 -7.35
C GLY A 206 -6.32 1.96 -8.26
N LEU A 207 -5.84 2.02 -9.50
CA LEU A 207 -5.90 0.92 -10.47
C LEU A 207 -5.20 -0.35 -9.94
N MET A 208 -4.02 -0.18 -9.34
CA MET A 208 -3.23 -1.28 -8.77
C MET A 208 -3.98 -2.01 -7.64
N SER A 209 -4.64 -1.27 -6.76
CA SER A 209 -5.40 -1.81 -5.62
C SER A 209 -6.56 -2.72 -6.06
N LYS A 210 -7.07 -2.54 -7.29
CA LYS A 210 -8.16 -3.35 -7.87
C LYS A 210 -7.69 -4.63 -8.58
N SER A 211 -6.38 -4.91 -8.60
CA SER A 211 -5.87 -6.10 -9.29
C SER A 211 -6.49 -7.39 -8.71
N SER A 212 -7.02 -8.24 -9.58
CA SER A 212 -7.53 -9.57 -9.21
C SER A 212 -6.46 -10.51 -8.62
N LYS A 213 -5.17 -10.12 -8.68
CA LYS A 213 -4.04 -10.85 -8.11
C LYS A 213 -3.77 -10.49 -6.65
N LEU A 214 -4.40 -9.43 -6.17
CA LEU A 214 -4.28 -8.89 -4.82
C LEU A 214 -5.53 -9.21 -4.00
N GLU A 215 -5.39 -9.21 -2.68
CA GLU A 215 -6.47 -9.18 -1.70
C GLU A 215 -6.17 -8.03 -0.73
N ILE A 216 -7.13 -7.13 -0.48
CA ILE A 216 -7.01 -6.18 0.62
C ILE A 216 -7.27 -6.95 1.91
N VAL A 217 -6.24 -7.02 2.76
CA VAL A 217 -6.23 -7.86 3.97
C VAL A 217 -6.41 -7.06 5.25
N HIS A 218 -6.29 -5.73 5.18
CA HIS A 218 -6.51 -4.82 6.30
C HIS A 218 -6.66 -3.38 5.80
N GLU A 219 -7.46 -2.59 6.50
CA GLU A 219 -7.60 -1.14 6.35
C GLU A 219 -7.39 -0.55 7.75
N TYR A 220 -6.52 0.45 7.87
CA TYR A 220 -6.22 1.13 9.15
C TYR A 220 -7.14 2.33 9.38
N PHE A 221 -7.87 2.74 8.35
CA PHE A 221 -8.90 3.76 8.40
C PHE A 221 -10.27 3.09 8.49
N ASP A 222 -11.08 3.53 9.45
CA ASP A 222 -12.52 3.26 9.57
C ASP A 222 -13.22 4.60 9.85
#